data_AF-A0A6G9YSX3-F1
#
_entry.id   AF-A0A6G9YSX3-F1
#
_cell.length_a   1.000
_cell.length_b   1.000
_cell.length_c   1.000
_cell.angle_alpha   90.00
_cell.angle_beta   90.00
_cell.angle_gamma   90.00
#
_symmetry.space_group_name_H-M   'P 1'
#
loop_
_entity.id
_entity.type
_entity.pdbx_description
1 polymer ?
#
loop_
_entity_poly.entity_id
_entity_poly.type
_entity_poly.pdbx_seq_one_letter_code
_entity_poly.pdbx_strand_id
1 'polypeptide(L)'
;MCRSGNRRYRARRAAGSEESGLRTVLHHQADGRGHRARLGYLLPHRRQQASRRYPAGIRARQHQIHGLAAAGPPGGQRRRSRGRRSAVTQELDGIDPAVPPSGAGCVECEAAQGWWVHLRRCAQCGHVGCCDTSPAQHASRHAKETGHPFIQSYEPGEDWFWDFRTEEMYGGGPELAPPHSHPADQGVPGPRGRVPADWQAHIH
;
A
#
# COMPACT_ATOMS: atom_id res chain seq x y z
N MET A 1 -23.92 -22.32 -42.33
CA MET A 1 -23.15 -21.08 -42.09
C MET A 1 -21.65 -21.38 -42.02
N CYS A 2 -20.87 -20.53 -42.70
CA CYS A 2 -19.46 -20.16 -42.52
C CYS A 2 -18.31 -21.20 -42.62
N ARG A 3 -17.61 -21.10 -43.76
CA ARG A 3 -16.18 -21.34 -43.97
C ARG A 3 -15.31 -20.55 -42.98
N SER A 4 -14.14 -21.07 -42.63
CA SER A 4 -12.88 -20.29 -42.55
C SER A 4 -11.65 -21.20 -42.44
N GLY A 5 -10.81 -21.20 -43.49
CA GLY A 5 -9.35 -21.37 -43.34
C GLY A 5 -8.78 -20.13 -42.62
N ASN A 6 -7.52 -20.06 -42.19
CA ASN A 6 -6.35 -20.15 -43.05
C ASN A 6 -5.07 -20.03 -42.21
N ARG A 7 -3.98 -20.57 -42.78
CA ARG A 7 -2.59 -20.07 -42.79
C ARG A 7 -1.74 -20.05 -41.51
N ARG A 8 -0.84 -21.03 -41.53
CA ARG A 8 0.54 -21.02 -41.04
C ARG A 8 1.31 -19.78 -41.51
N TYR A 9 1.96 -19.05 -40.61
CA TYR A 9 3.01 -18.08 -40.94
C TYR A 9 4.40 -18.69 -40.66
N ARG A 10 5.22 -18.75 -41.70
CA ARG A 10 6.64 -19.12 -41.65
C ARG A 10 7.48 -17.91 -41.23
N ALA A 11 8.43 -18.15 -40.34
CA ALA A 11 9.53 -17.23 -40.04
C ALA A 11 10.43 -17.01 -41.28
N ARG A 12 10.84 -15.77 -41.50
CA ARG A 12 11.98 -15.42 -42.38
C ARG A 12 13.00 -14.63 -41.56
N ARG A 13 14.23 -15.14 -41.55
CA ARG A 13 15.45 -14.45 -41.14
C ARG A 13 15.89 -13.49 -42.26
N ALA A 14 16.48 -12.36 -41.91
CA ALA A 14 17.32 -11.54 -42.79
C ALA A 14 18.64 -11.26 -42.07
N ALA A 15 19.72 -11.20 -42.85
CA ALA A 15 21.12 -11.15 -42.46
C ALA A 15 21.82 -9.93 -43.09
N GLY A 16 22.99 -9.54 -42.52
CA GLY A 16 24.01 -8.65 -43.10
C GLY A 16 23.77 -7.15 -42.86
N SER A 17 24.77 -6.28 -42.66
CA SER A 17 26.23 -6.39 -42.87
C SER A 17 26.97 -5.23 -42.17
N GLU A 18 28.26 -5.47 -41.91
CA GLU A 18 29.26 -4.65 -41.21
C GLU A 18 29.84 -3.48 -42.04
N GLU A 19 30.76 -2.75 -41.37
CA GLU A 19 31.89 -1.95 -41.90
C GLU A 19 31.62 -0.49 -42.33
N SER A 20 32.52 0.49 -42.17
CA SER A 20 33.81 0.68 -41.49
C SER A 20 34.20 2.16 -41.73
N GLY A 21 34.96 2.82 -40.84
CA GLY A 21 35.31 4.24 -41.02
C GLY A 21 36.20 4.85 -39.94
N LEU A 22 37.48 4.47 -39.96
CA LEU A 22 38.61 4.92 -39.15
C LEU A 22 38.86 6.45 -39.22
N ARG A 23 39.33 7.10 -38.13
CA ARG A 23 40.77 7.41 -37.89
C ARG A 23 41.01 8.36 -36.69
N THR A 24 42.04 7.97 -35.95
CA THR A 24 42.75 8.55 -34.79
C THR A 24 43.21 10.00 -34.91
N VAL A 25 43.20 10.74 -33.79
CA VAL A 25 44.33 11.57 -33.30
C VAL A 25 44.33 11.57 -31.75
N LEU A 26 45.39 11.04 -31.14
CA LEU A 26 45.82 11.37 -29.76
C LEU A 26 46.79 12.55 -29.86
N HIS A 27 46.72 13.54 -28.96
CA HIS A 27 47.88 14.01 -28.17
C HIS A 27 47.55 15.20 -27.23
N HIS A 28 47.97 15.01 -25.98
CA HIS A 28 48.44 15.96 -24.95
C HIS A 28 47.48 16.84 -24.12
N GLN A 29 47.33 16.41 -22.85
CA GLN A 29 47.52 17.11 -21.55
C GLN A 29 47.74 18.63 -21.58
N ALA A 30 47.37 19.43 -20.58
CA ALA A 30 46.46 19.40 -19.43
C ALA A 30 46.73 20.77 -18.77
N ASP A 31 45.74 21.58 -18.44
CA ASP A 31 45.93 22.64 -17.43
C ASP A 31 44.63 22.91 -16.69
N GLY A 32 44.76 22.88 -15.36
CA GLY A 32 43.66 22.85 -14.42
C GLY A 32 42.88 24.16 -14.35
N ARG A 33 41.57 24.00 -14.18
CA ARG A 33 40.73 24.74 -13.23
C ARG A 33 39.33 24.13 -13.27
N GLY A 34 39.15 23.08 -12.46
CA GLY A 34 37.87 22.40 -12.31
C GLY A 34 36.87 23.25 -11.55
N HIS A 35 35.99 23.95 -12.28
CA HIS A 35 34.76 24.47 -11.70
C HIS A 35 33.72 23.34 -11.67
N ARG A 36 33.77 22.53 -10.62
CA ARG A 36 32.64 21.66 -10.24
C ARG A 36 31.50 22.55 -9.74
N ALA A 37 30.62 22.96 -10.63
CA ALA A 37 29.30 23.44 -10.25
C ALA A 37 28.54 22.27 -9.61
N ARG A 38 28.59 22.19 -8.27
CA ARG A 38 27.69 21.33 -7.50
C ARG A 38 26.30 21.95 -7.60
N LEU A 39 25.47 21.42 -8.50
CA LEU A 39 24.01 21.50 -8.35
C LEU A 39 23.68 20.71 -7.07
N GLY A 40 23.72 21.42 -5.94
CA GLY A 40 23.20 20.95 -4.68
C GLY A 40 21.69 20.90 -4.79
N TYR A 41 21.15 19.73 -5.13
CA TYR A 41 19.78 19.43 -4.75
C TYR A 41 19.75 19.47 -3.22
N LEU A 42 19.22 20.56 -2.67
CA LEU A 42 18.81 20.64 -1.28
C LEU A 42 17.68 19.61 -1.12
N LEU A 43 18.05 18.37 -0.80
CA LEU A 43 17.13 17.37 -0.29
C LEU A 43 16.46 17.99 0.93
N PRO A 44 15.12 18.09 0.97
CA PRO A 44 14.45 18.54 2.18
C PRO A 44 14.85 17.60 3.31
N HIS A 45 15.28 18.21 4.43
CA HIS A 45 15.68 17.52 5.63
C HIS A 45 14.69 16.42 5.96
N ARG A 46 15.18 15.18 5.88
CA ARG A 46 14.56 13.94 6.33
C ARG A 46 14.21 14.11 7.80
N ARG A 47 13.04 14.67 8.12
CA ARG A 47 12.44 14.49 9.44
C ARG A 47 12.21 13.00 9.56
N GLN A 48 13.11 12.38 10.31
CA GLN A 48 13.06 11.00 10.76
C GLN A 48 11.63 10.73 11.24
N GLN A 49 10.86 10.05 10.40
CA GLN A 49 9.65 9.39 10.85
C GLN A 49 10.18 8.20 11.63
N ALA A 50 10.34 8.40 12.93
CA ALA A 50 10.68 7.35 13.86
C ALA A 50 9.80 6.14 13.52
N SER A 51 10.43 5.00 13.31
CA SER A 51 9.84 3.68 13.17
C SER A 51 8.66 3.52 14.12
N ARG A 52 7.43 3.80 13.64
CA ARG A 52 6.21 3.62 14.42
C ARG A 52 5.98 2.12 14.47
N ARG A 53 6.59 1.46 15.45
CA ARG A 53 6.32 0.06 15.77
C ARG A 53 4.83 -0.04 16.08
N TYR A 54 4.06 -0.58 15.14
CA TYR A 54 2.78 -1.17 15.46
C TYR A 54 3.09 -2.28 16.47
N PRO A 55 2.66 -2.15 17.73
CA PRO A 55 3.07 -3.09 18.75
C PRO A 55 2.44 -4.46 18.46
N ALA A 56 3.28 -5.44 18.11
CA ALA A 56 2.87 -6.84 18.11
C ALA A 56 2.46 -7.20 19.55
N GLY A 57 1.16 -7.40 19.78
CA GLY A 57 0.65 -7.94 21.05
C GLY A 57 0.31 -6.95 22.17
N ILE A 58 0.04 -5.66 21.91
CA ILE A 58 -0.52 -4.79 22.96
C ILE A 58 -2.01 -5.08 23.18
N ARG A 59 -2.37 -5.31 24.46
CA ARG A 59 -3.74 -5.23 24.95
C ARG A 59 -4.29 -3.85 24.61
N ALA A 60 -5.18 -3.81 23.61
CA ALA A 60 -5.87 -2.61 23.17
C ALA A 60 -6.28 -1.76 24.37
N ARG A 61 -5.95 -0.47 24.38
CA ARG A 61 -6.86 0.47 25.04
C ARG A 61 -8.12 0.41 24.18
N GLN A 62 -9.15 -0.25 24.72
CA GLN A 62 -10.39 -0.64 24.03
C GLN A 62 -11.27 0.58 23.73
N HIS A 63 -10.75 1.55 23.01
CA HIS A 63 -11.65 2.42 22.26
C HIS A 63 -12.01 1.61 21.02
N GLN A 64 -13.22 1.03 21.00
CA GLN A 64 -13.79 0.65 19.72
C GLN A 64 -14.03 1.96 18.96
N ILE A 65 -13.93 1.95 17.64
CA ILE A 65 -14.45 3.08 16.85
C ILE A 65 -15.98 3.07 16.96
N HIS A 66 -16.49 3.68 18.04
CA HIS A 66 -17.90 3.85 18.29
C HIS A 66 -18.40 5.01 17.42
N GLY A 67 -19.37 4.74 16.54
CA GLY A 67 -20.22 5.79 16.00
C GLY A 67 -21.00 6.43 17.14
N LEU A 68 -20.80 7.73 17.36
CA LEU A 68 -21.32 8.48 18.51
C LEU A 68 -22.81 8.22 18.77
N ALA A 69 -23.15 7.85 20.01
CA ALA A 69 -24.51 7.83 20.51
C ALA A 69 -24.91 9.23 21.01
N ALA A 70 -26.00 9.77 20.46
CA ALA A 70 -26.58 11.03 20.87
C ALA A 70 -27.19 10.94 22.28
N ALA A 71 -27.00 11.98 23.09
CA ALA A 71 -27.80 12.21 24.29
C ALA A 71 -29.27 12.42 23.87
N GLY A 72 -30.13 11.44 24.17
CA GLY A 72 -31.57 11.55 23.96
C GLY A 72 -32.24 12.39 25.07
N PRO A 73 -33.19 13.28 24.75
CA PRO A 73 -34.04 13.91 25.76
C PRO A 73 -35.06 12.89 26.30
N PRO A 74 -35.52 13.01 27.56
CA PRO A 74 -36.64 12.22 28.05
C PRO A 74 -37.96 12.88 27.62
N GLY A 75 -38.86 12.12 26.98
CA GLY A 75 -40.23 12.57 26.77
C GLY A 75 -40.94 11.89 25.60
N GLY A 76 -41.87 10.99 25.92
CA GLY A 76 -42.49 10.07 24.96
C GLY A 76 -43.56 10.65 24.04
N GLN A 77 -43.87 9.89 22.98
CA GLN A 77 -45.20 9.30 22.74
C GLN A 77 -45.20 8.41 21.49
N ARG A 78 -45.96 7.32 21.58
CA ARG A 78 -46.07 6.23 20.59
C ARG A 78 -46.81 6.68 19.33
N ARG A 79 -46.21 6.43 18.15
CA ARG A 79 -46.98 6.22 16.90
C ARG A 79 -46.44 4.98 16.17
N ARG A 80 -47.35 4.05 15.89
CA ARG A 80 -47.11 2.85 15.08
C ARG A 80 -46.96 3.26 13.61
N SER A 81 -45.83 2.92 12.99
CA SER A 81 -45.73 2.84 11.52
C SER A 81 -44.78 1.71 11.12
N ARG A 82 -45.10 1.13 9.97
CA ARG A 82 -44.72 -0.21 9.50
C ARG A 82 -43.22 -0.31 9.16
N GLY A 83 -42.61 -1.41 9.60
CA GLY A 83 -41.54 -2.16 8.96
C GLY A 83 -40.41 -1.38 8.26
N ARG A 84 -39.42 -0.94 9.02
CA ARG A 84 -38.05 -0.74 8.51
C ARG A 84 -37.19 -1.88 9.05
N ARG A 85 -36.96 -2.91 8.22
CA ARG A 85 -35.98 -3.96 8.50
C ARG A 85 -34.58 -3.35 8.43
N SER A 86 -33.75 -3.79 9.38
CA SER A 86 -32.44 -3.32 9.81
C SER A 86 -31.40 -3.14 8.70
N ALA A 87 -30.48 -2.18 8.93
CA ALA A 87 -29.01 -2.33 8.85
C ALA A 87 -28.31 -1.09 8.25
N VAL A 88 -27.33 -0.54 9.00
CA VAL A 88 -25.94 -0.28 8.56
C VAL A 88 -25.78 0.84 7.52
N THR A 89 -25.11 1.96 7.75
CA THR A 89 -23.78 2.22 8.32
C THR A 89 -23.82 3.65 8.86
N GLN A 90 -23.35 3.92 10.08
CA GLN A 90 -22.88 5.27 10.36
C GLN A 90 -21.62 5.45 9.49
N GLU A 91 -21.65 6.35 8.51
CA GLU A 91 -20.46 6.83 7.82
C GLU A 91 -19.52 7.38 8.90
N LEU A 92 -18.57 6.55 9.34
CA LEU A 92 -17.43 7.01 10.10
C LEU A 92 -16.55 7.73 9.09
N ASP A 93 -16.40 9.05 9.23
CA ASP A 93 -15.58 9.86 8.32
C ASP A 93 -14.21 9.18 8.11
N GLY A 94 -13.94 8.74 6.87
CA GLY A 94 -12.70 8.07 6.48
C GLY A 94 -12.73 6.53 6.49
N ILE A 95 -13.89 5.89 6.59
CA ILE A 95 -14.07 4.44 6.42
C ILE A 95 -15.25 4.17 5.46
N ASP A 96 -15.01 3.35 4.43
CA ASP A 96 -16.03 2.83 3.52
C ASP A 96 -15.99 1.29 3.55
N PRO A 97 -16.92 0.65 4.30
CA PRO A 97 -16.95 -0.80 4.42
C PRO A 97 -17.27 -1.55 3.13
N ALA A 98 -17.82 -0.89 2.11
CA ALA A 98 -18.26 -1.55 0.88
C ALA A 98 -17.13 -1.76 -0.14
N VAL A 99 -16.00 -1.06 0.00
CA VAL A 99 -14.91 -1.08 -0.99
C VAL A 99 -13.99 -2.27 -0.75
N PRO A 100 -13.85 -3.24 -1.70
CA PRO A 100 -12.98 -4.40 -1.54
C PRO A 100 -11.48 -4.01 -1.58
N PRO A 101 -10.58 -4.88 -1.11
CA PRO A 101 -9.15 -4.63 -1.21
C PRO A 101 -8.70 -4.63 -2.68
N SER A 102 -7.74 -3.77 -3.00
CA SER A 102 -7.11 -3.65 -4.32
C SER A 102 -6.34 -4.91 -4.77
N GLY A 103 -6.07 -5.85 -3.87
CA GLY A 103 -5.43 -7.12 -4.19
C GLY A 103 -4.98 -7.92 -2.97
N ALA A 104 -4.19 -8.97 -3.22
CA ALA A 104 -3.60 -9.83 -2.20
C ALA A 104 -2.30 -9.26 -1.59
N GLY A 105 -1.64 -8.33 -2.30
CA GLY A 105 -0.34 -7.79 -1.96
C GLY A 105 -0.29 -6.26 -2.06
N CYS A 106 0.87 -5.70 -1.74
CA CYS A 106 1.08 -4.25 -1.87
C CYS A 106 1.15 -3.85 -3.35
N VAL A 107 0.23 -2.99 -3.79
CA VAL A 107 0.04 -2.60 -5.19
C VAL A 107 1.36 -2.17 -5.85
N GLU A 108 2.12 -1.32 -5.17
CA GLU A 108 3.32 -0.72 -5.74
C GLU A 108 4.54 -1.64 -5.61
N CYS A 109 4.63 -2.47 -4.55
CA CYS A 109 5.68 -3.49 -4.48
C CYS A 109 5.46 -4.59 -5.52
N GLU A 110 4.22 -4.92 -5.85
CA GLU A 110 3.90 -5.81 -6.96
C GLU A 110 4.39 -5.22 -8.29
N ALA A 111 4.00 -3.97 -8.59
CA ALA A 111 4.43 -3.29 -9.81
C ALA A 111 5.96 -3.14 -9.92
N ALA A 112 6.64 -2.89 -8.80
CA ALA A 112 8.09 -2.72 -8.75
C ALA A 112 8.86 -4.06 -8.64
N GLN A 113 8.17 -5.20 -8.61
CA GLN A 113 8.80 -6.50 -8.33
C GLN A 113 9.59 -6.53 -7.00
N GLY A 114 9.13 -5.75 -6.01
CA GLY A 114 9.70 -5.63 -4.67
C GLY A 114 9.12 -6.64 -3.66
N TRP A 115 9.32 -6.35 -2.37
CA TRP A 115 8.84 -7.18 -1.25
C TRP A 115 8.38 -6.29 -0.08
N TRP A 116 7.74 -6.89 0.92
CA TRP A 116 7.19 -6.23 2.11
C TRP A 116 7.27 -7.12 3.34
N VAL A 117 7.20 -6.51 4.53
CA VAL A 117 7.07 -7.24 5.80
C VAL A 117 5.60 -7.55 6.06
N HIS A 118 4.79 -6.53 6.38
CA HIS A 118 3.34 -6.66 6.60
C HIS A 118 2.54 -5.77 5.66
N LEU A 119 1.27 -6.09 5.47
CA LEU A 119 0.31 -5.37 4.65
C LEU A 119 -0.73 -4.64 5.51
N ARG A 120 -1.14 -3.49 4.99
CA ARG A 120 -2.18 -2.62 5.55
C ARG A 120 -3.16 -2.28 4.44
N ARG A 121 -4.45 -2.29 4.77
CA ARG A 121 -5.53 -1.91 3.85
C ARG A 121 -6.08 -0.57 4.26
N CYS A 122 -6.19 0.37 3.32
CA CYS A 122 -6.93 1.61 3.54
C CYS A 122 -8.42 1.29 3.73
N ALA A 123 -8.99 1.72 4.86
CA ALA A 123 -10.37 1.44 5.21
C ALA A 123 -11.39 2.24 4.37
N GLN A 124 -10.93 3.25 3.62
CA GLN A 124 -11.77 4.11 2.80
C GLN A 124 -11.80 3.70 1.31
N CYS A 125 -10.66 3.26 0.76
CA CYS A 125 -10.56 3.00 -0.69
C CYS A 125 -10.02 1.61 -1.02
N GLY A 126 -9.76 0.77 -0.03
CA GLY A 126 -9.27 -0.59 -0.24
C GLY A 126 -7.82 -0.71 -0.74
N HIS A 127 -7.07 0.39 -0.85
CA HIS A 127 -5.65 0.34 -1.26
C HIS A 127 -4.85 -0.53 -0.29
N VAL A 128 -4.12 -1.52 -0.79
CA VAL A 128 -3.26 -2.39 0.00
C VAL A 128 -1.83 -1.93 -0.16
N GLY A 129 -1.21 -1.50 0.94
CA GLY A 129 0.15 -0.99 1.01
C GLY A 129 0.99 -1.72 2.06
N CYS A 130 2.31 -1.74 1.87
CA CYS A 130 3.23 -2.30 2.85
C CYS A 130 3.40 -1.36 4.07
N CYS A 131 3.61 -1.95 5.25
CA CYS A 131 3.75 -1.22 6.51
C CYS A 131 5.05 -0.38 6.59
N ASP A 132 5.17 0.44 7.64
CA ASP A 132 6.31 1.36 7.84
C ASP A 132 7.63 0.65 8.16
N THR A 133 7.60 -0.58 8.69
CA THR A 133 8.80 -1.43 8.83
C THR A 133 9.27 -1.97 7.48
N SER A 134 8.40 -2.03 6.47
CA SER A 134 8.82 -2.47 5.13
C SER A 134 9.70 -1.42 4.45
N PRO A 135 10.63 -1.81 3.56
CA PRO A 135 11.56 -0.86 2.95
C PRO A 135 10.90 0.36 2.28
N ALA A 136 9.72 0.15 1.68
CA ALA A 136 9.06 1.13 0.82
C ALA A 136 7.92 1.93 1.48
N GLN A 137 7.40 1.51 2.64
CA GLN A 137 6.45 2.26 3.48
C GLN A 137 5.19 2.81 2.75
N HIS A 138 4.59 2.00 1.88
CA HIS A 138 3.51 2.42 0.99
C HIS A 138 2.21 2.80 1.69
N ALA A 139 1.87 2.15 2.81
CA ALA A 139 0.64 2.46 3.53
C ALA A 139 0.63 3.89 4.10
N SER A 140 1.71 4.32 4.76
CA SER A 140 1.79 5.68 5.32
C SER A 140 1.99 6.75 4.24
N ARG A 141 2.66 6.44 3.13
CA ARG A 141 2.71 7.33 1.97
C ARG A 141 1.31 7.54 1.39
N HIS A 142 0.58 6.45 1.14
CA HIS A 142 -0.80 6.51 0.64
C HIS A 142 -1.68 7.39 1.52
N ALA A 143 -1.68 7.17 2.84
CA ALA A 143 -2.47 7.98 3.77
C ALA A 143 -2.16 9.49 3.69
N LYS A 144 -0.88 9.86 3.49
CA LYS A 144 -0.47 11.28 3.35
C LYS A 144 -0.88 11.87 2.01
N GLU A 145 -0.77 11.10 0.94
CA GLU A 145 -1.07 11.56 -0.42
C GLU A 145 -2.57 11.71 -0.67
N THR A 146 -3.38 10.82 -0.10
CA THR A 146 -4.84 10.83 -0.29
C THR A 146 -5.60 11.52 0.85
N GLY A 147 -4.97 11.66 2.02
CA GLY A 147 -5.65 12.12 3.23
C GLY A 147 -6.57 11.08 3.87
N HIS A 148 -6.50 9.80 3.45
CA HIS A 148 -7.31 8.73 4.04
C HIS A 148 -6.78 8.39 5.43
N PRO A 149 -7.57 8.61 6.50
CA PRO A 149 -7.03 8.59 7.86
C PRO A 149 -6.86 7.19 8.43
N PHE A 150 -7.67 6.22 7.98
CA PHE A 150 -7.71 4.88 8.56
C PHE A 150 -7.09 3.82 7.66
N ILE A 151 -6.25 2.99 8.27
CA ILE A 151 -5.89 1.67 7.75
C ILE A 151 -6.35 0.58 8.70
N GLN A 152 -6.64 -0.60 8.16
CA GLN A 152 -6.80 -1.84 8.90
C GLN A 152 -5.57 -2.72 8.67
N SER A 153 -5.22 -3.57 9.63
CA SER A 153 -4.33 -4.70 9.34
C SER A 153 -4.91 -5.55 8.22
N TYR A 154 -4.04 -6.06 7.35
CA TYR A 154 -4.43 -6.99 6.29
C TYR A 154 -3.68 -8.33 6.43
N GLU A 155 -3.30 -8.64 7.66
CA GLU A 155 -2.64 -9.88 8.05
C GLU A 155 -3.69 -10.91 8.55
N PRO A 156 -3.49 -12.22 8.32
CA PRO A 156 -4.41 -13.24 8.80
C PRO A 156 -4.63 -13.18 10.32
N GLY A 157 -5.89 -13.08 10.73
CA GLY A 157 -6.29 -13.08 12.15
C GLY A 157 -6.19 -11.73 12.86
N GLU A 158 -5.89 -10.65 12.15
CA GLU A 158 -5.85 -9.29 12.70
C GLU A 158 -6.98 -8.42 12.13
N ASP A 159 -7.68 -7.66 12.99
CA ASP A 159 -8.82 -6.81 12.62
C ASP A 159 -8.69 -5.35 13.09
N TRP A 160 -7.55 -4.99 13.68
CA TRP A 160 -7.31 -3.68 14.26
C TRP A 160 -7.17 -2.59 13.20
N PHE A 161 -7.48 -1.36 13.61
CA PHE A 161 -7.37 -0.15 12.82
C PHE A 161 -6.33 0.81 13.40
N TRP A 162 -5.76 1.64 12.54
CA TRP A 162 -4.87 2.75 12.92
C TRP A 162 -5.36 4.05 12.29
N ASP A 163 -5.45 5.11 13.10
CA ASP A 163 -5.74 6.47 12.62
C ASP A 163 -4.44 7.28 12.53
N PHE A 164 -4.09 7.70 11.31
CA PHE A 164 -2.89 8.50 11.06
C PHE A 164 -2.96 9.92 11.64
N ARG A 165 -4.16 10.45 11.93
CA ARG A 165 -4.37 11.80 12.48
C ARG A 165 -4.09 11.84 13.98
N THR A 166 -4.55 10.82 14.71
CA THR A 166 -4.44 10.75 16.17
C THR A 166 -3.26 9.89 16.63
N GLU A 167 -2.68 9.11 15.73
CA GLU A 167 -1.66 8.10 16.06
C GLU A 167 -2.17 7.05 17.05
N GLU A 168 -3.46 6.73 16.98
CA GLU A 168 -4.10 5.76 17.85
C GLU A 168 -4.42 4.46 17.11
N MET A 169 -4.32 3.37 17.87
CA MET A 169 -4.73 2.04 17.44
C MET A 169 -6.08 1.69 18.07
N TYR A 170 -7.00 1.18 17.25
CA TYR A 170 -8.32 0.71 17.67
C TYR A 170 -8.40 -0.80 17.47
N GLY A 171 -8.78 -1.54 18.51
CA GLY A 171 -8.80 -3.02 18.49
C GLY A 171 -9.99 -3.65 17.76
N GLY A 172 -10.53 -2.98 16.74
CA GLY A 172 -11.69 -3.42 15.98
C GLY A 172 -12.41 -2.24 15.31
N GLY A 173 -13.39 -2.56 14.46
CA GLY A 173 -14.10 -1.57 13.65
C GLY A 173 -15.27 -2.16 12.86
N PRO A 174 -15.87 -1.39 11.93
CA PRO A 174 -16.84 -1.96 11.03
C PRO A 174 -16.15 -3.02 10.15
N GLU A 175 -16.88 -4.10 9.85
CA GLU A 175 -16.40 -5.15 8.97
C GLU A 175 -16.25 -4.61 7.55
N LEU A 176 -15.03 -4.66 7.00
CA LEU A 176 -14.74 -4.22 5.63
C LEU A 176 -15.04 -5.33 4.63
N ALA A 177 -15.36 -4.98 3.39
CA ALA A 177 -15.65 -5.94 2.32
C ALA A 177 -14.54 -6.99 2.17
N PRO A 178 -14.87 -8.27 1.94
CA PRO A 178 -13.87 -9.34 1.83
C PRO A 178 -13.00 -9.20 0.56
N PRO A 179 -11.82 -9.86 0.52
CA PRO A 179 -11.18 -10.60 1.62
C PRO A 179 -10.66 -9.70 2.76
N HIS A 180 -10.49 -10.25 3.96
CA HIS A 180 -10.06 -9.52 5.17
C HIS A 180 -8.54 -9.59 5.42
N SER A 181 -7.83 -10.49 4.75
CA SER A 181 -6.38 -10.61 4.85
C SER A 181 -5.78 -11.07 3.53
N HIS A 182 -4.45 -10.95 3.43
CA HIS A 182 -3.72 -11.63 2.36
C HIS A 182 -3.82 -13.17 2.50
N PRO A 183 -3.56 -13.94 1.42
CA PRO A 183 -3.52 -15.40 1.47
C PRO A 183 -2.55 -15.92 2.53
N ALA A 184 -2.96 -16.95 3.27
CA ALA A 184 -2.15 -17.52 4.36
C ALA A 184 -0.85 -18.16 3.88
N ASP A 185 -0.79 -18.58 2.62
CA ASP A 185 0.39 -19.14 1.95
C ASP A 185 1.31 -18.07 1.33
N GLN A 186 1.05 -16.77 1.51
CA GLN A 186 1.97 -15.74 1.03
C GLN A 186 3.22 -15.60 1.92
N GLY A 187 3.09 -15.90 3.23
CA GLY A 187 4.15 -15.67 4.22
C GLY A 187 4.37 -14.20 4.59
N VAL A 188 5.21 -14.00 5.61
CA VAL A 188 5.59 -12.70 6.19
C VAL A 188 7.07 -12.79 6.57
N PRO A 189 7.99 -12.02 5.97
CA PRO A 189 7.81 -11.11 4.83
C PRO A 189 7.31 -11.81 3.55
N GLY A 190 6.77 -11.04 2.61
CA GLY A 190 6.23 -11.55 1.35
C GLY A 190 6.55 -10.66 0.14
N PRO A 191 6.27 -11.15 -1.07
CA PRO A 191 5.82 -12.50 -1.37
C PRO A 191 6.99 -13.49 -1.43
N ARG A 192 6.70 -14.79 -1.17
CA ARG A 192 7.68 -15.88 -1.24
C ARG A 192 8.45 -15.84 -2.58
N GLY A 193 9.78 -15.87 -2.48
CA GLY A 193 10.68 -15.84 -3.63
C GLY A 193 11.27 -14.46 -3.98
N ARG A 194 10.71 -13.36 -3.46
CA ARG A 194 11.29 -12.01 -3.63
C ARG A 194 11.98 -11.46 -2.38
N VAL A 195 11.84 -12.13 -1.24
CA VAL A 195 12.45 -11.73 0.03
C VAL A 195 13.93 -12.12 0.04
N PRO A 196 14.88 -11.16 0.20
CA PRO A 196 16.30 -11.46 0.31
C PRO A 196 16.65 -12.27 1.55
N ALA A 197 17.74 -13.02 1.53
CA ALA A 197 18.21 -13.79 2.70
C ALA A 197 18.56 -12.88 3.89
N ASP A 198 19.06 -11.68 3.60
CA ASP A 198 19.48 -10.66 4.56
C ASP A 198 18.39 -9.60 4.82
N TRP A 199 17.11 -9.90 4.56
CA TRP A 199 16.00 -8.93 4.59
C TRP A 199 15.92 -8.07 5.86
N GLN A 200 16.34 -8.61 7.02
CA GLN A 200 16.37 -7.88 8.29
C GLN A 200 17.30 -6.65 8.27
N ALA A 201 18.29 -6.62 7.38
CA ALA A 201 19.17 -5.46 7.20
C ALA A 201 18.52 -4.32 6.38
N HIS A 202 17.35 -4.57 5.78
CA HIS A 202 16.68 -3.65 4.84
C HIS A 202 15.40 -3.01 5.39
N ILE A 203 14.99 -3.37 6.61
CA ILE A 203 13.77 -2.85 7.27
C ILE A 203 14.08 -1.61 8.13
N HIS A 204 13.03 -0.83 8.45
CA HIS A 204 13.12 0.42 9.24
C HIS A 204 12.69 0.25 10.70
#